data_AF-A0A969BU59-F1
#
_entry.id   AF-A0A969BU59-F1
#
_cell.length_a   1.000
_cell.length_b   1.000
_cell.length_c   1.000
_cell.angle_alpha   90.00
_cell.angle_beta   90.00
_cell.angle_gamma   90.00
#
_symmetry.space_group_name_H-M   'P 1'
#
loop_
_entity.id
_entity.type
_entity.pdbx_description
1 polymer ?
#
loop_
_entity_poly.entity_id
_entity_poly.type
_entity_poly.pdbx_seq_one_letter_code
_entity_poly.pdbx_strand_id
1 'polypeptide(L)' 'MNEAGWAALAHMEQMAAAQGCTVAQAALAWLMHRPSVTAPIASATSVAQLKELMGAMDVGPLS' A
#
# COMPACT_ATOMS: atom_id res chain seq x y z
N MET A 1 -12.02 8.94 14.20
CA MET A 1 -10.73 8.22 14.31
C MET A 1 -10.37 8.11 15.78
N ASN A 2 -9.79 6.99 16.20
CA ASN A 2 -9.29 6.78 17.57
C ASN A 2 -7.76 6.70 17.58
N GLU A 3 -7.17 6.69 18.78
CA GLU A 3 -5.71 6.64 18.97
C GLU A 3 -5.07 5.42 18.31
N ALA A 4 -5.71 4.25 18.39
CA ALA A 4 -5.23 3.02 17.76
C ALA A 4 -5.12 3.13 16.23
N GLY A 5 -6.07 3.80 15.58
CA GLY A 5 -6.02 4.02 14.13
C GLY A 5 -4.85 4.89 13.70
N TRP A 6 -4.52 5.92 14.49
CA TRP A 6 -3.36 6.77 14.23
C TRP A 6 -2.04 6.03 14.46
N ALA A 7 -1.96 5.20 15.50
CA ALA A 7 -0.79 4.37 15.75
C ALA A 7 -0.54 3.37 14.61
N ALA A 8 -1.61 2.74 14.10
CA ALA A 8 -1.52 1.85 12.94
C ALA A 8 -1.03 2.57 11.68
N LEU A 9 -1.57 3.77 11.40
CA LEU A 9 -1.14 4.57 10.26
C LEU A 9 0.35 4.96 10.36
N ALA A 10 0.79 5.43 11.53
CA ALA A 10 2.19 5.80 11.75
C ALA A 10 3.14 4.61 11.52
N HIS A 11 2.73 3.40 11.89
CA HIS A 11 3.53 2.21 11.63
C HIS A 11 3.57 1.86 10.12
N MET A 12 2.44 1.96 9.43
CA MET A 12 2.39 1.76 7.97
C MET A 12 3.25 2.79 7.22
N GLU A 13 3.29 4.05 7.67
CA GLU A 13 4.16 5.08 7.11
C GLU A 13 5.64 4.72 7.25
N GLN A 14 6.06 4.18 8.40
CA GLN A 14 7.43 3.72 8.61
C GLN A 14 7.82 2.59 7.66
N MET A 15 6.94 1.60 7.48
CA MET A 15 7.18 0.47 6.57
C MET A 15 7.26 0.94 5.12
N ALA A 16 6.34 1.81 4.71
CA ALA A 16 6.32 2.36 3.35
C ALA A 16 7.58 3.19 3.05
N ALA A 17 8.01 4.03 4.01
CA ALA A 17 9.24 4.80 3.89
C ALA A 17 10.49 3.92 3.77
N ALA A 18 10.57 2.82 4.54
CA ALA A 18 11.68 1.88 4.47
C ALA A 18 11.80 1.19 3.09
N GLN A 19 10.70 1.07 2.36
CA GLN A 19 10.67 0.51 1.00
C GLN A 19 10.60 1.57 -0.11
N GLY A 20 10.62 2.86 0.25
CA GLY A 20 10.55 3.95 -0.73
C GLY A 20 9.24 4.02 -1.51
N CYS A 21 8.14 3.55 -0.92
CA CYS A 21 6.82 3.51 -1.54
C CYS A 21 5.78 4.32 -0.74
N THR A 22 4.59 4.53 -1.31
CA THR A 22 3.47 5.15 -0.58
C THR A 22 2.74 4.12 0.28
N VAL A 23 2.01 4.58 1.32
CA VAL A 23 1.21 3.69 2.17
C VAL A 23 0.17 2.90 1.35
N ALA A 24 -0.39 3.52 0.31
CA ALA A 24 -1.32 2.85 -0.61
C ALA A 24 -0.62 1.77 -1.44
N GLN A 25 0.58 2.05 -1.96
CA GLN A 25 1.39 1.06 -2.67
C GLN A 25 1.77 -0.11 -1.77
N ALA A 26 2.20 0.16 -0.53
CA ALA A 26 2.51 -0.86 0.46
C ALA A 26 1.30 -1.78 0.73
N ALA A 27 0.13 -1.22 0.99
CA ALA A 27 -1.08 -1.99 1.25
C ALA A 27 -1.49 -2.86 0.05
N LEU A 28 -1.40 -2.33 -1.17
CA LEU A 28 -1.69 -3.09 -2.39
C LEU A 28 -0.67 -4.19 -2.63
N ALA A 29 0.62 -3.91 -2.47
CA ALA A 29 1.69 -4.89 -2.60
C ALA A 29 1.51 -6.04 -1.61
N TRP A 30 1.16 -5.73 -0.36
CA TRP A 30 0.83 -6.76 0.63
C TRP A 30 -0.31 -7.67 0.17
N LEU A 31 -1.40 -7.11 -0.38
CA LEU A 31 -2.50 -7.90 -0.93
C LEU A 31 -2.05 -8.76 -2.12
N MET A 32 -1.25 -8.22 -3.03
CA MET A 32 -0.73 -8.96 -4.20
C MET A 32 0.13 -10.16 -3.82
N HIS A 33 0.86 -10.07 -2.71
CA HIS A 33 1.70 -11.15 -2.21
C HIS A 33 0.95 -12.20 -1.38
N ARG A 34 -0.36 -12.03 -1.14
CA ARG A 34 -1.16 -13.03 -0.41
C ARG A 34 -1.67 -14.12 -1.36
N PRO A 35 -1.31 -15.41 -1.14
CA PRO A 35 -1.73 -16.50 -2.02
C PRO A 35 -3.26 -16.66 -2.17
N SER A 36 -4.03 -16.20 -1.18
CA SER A 36 -5.49 -16.27 -1.17
C SER A 36 -6.18 -15.12 -1.92
N VAL A 37 -5.44 -14.14 -2.42
CA VAL A 37 -5.98 -12.95 -3.09
C VAL A 37 -5.58 -12.99 -4.56
N THR A 38 -6.56 -13.12 -5.45
CA THR A 38 -6.29 -13.18 -6.90
C THR A 38 -5.74 -11.86 -7.43
N ALA A 39 -6.40 -10.75 -7.09
CA ALA A 39 -5.96 -9.40 -7.44
C ALA A 39 -6.65 -8.36 -6.53
N PRO A 40 -5.94 -7.34 -6.03
CA PRO A 40 -6.57 -6.23 -5.33
C PRO A 40 -7.30 -5.30 -6.31
N ILE A 41 -8.41 -4.71 -5.87
CA ILE A 41 -9.16 -3.70 -6.62
C ILE A 41 -8.94 -2.34 -5.95
N ALA A 42 -8.43 -1.38 -6.73
CA ALA A 42 -8.19 -0.02 -6.26
C ALA A 42 -8.88 0.99 -7.19
N SER A 43 -9.51 2.00 -6.62
CA SER A 43 -10.09 3.12 -7.37
C SER A 43 -9.14 4.32 -7.37
N ALA A 44 -9.05 5.00 -8.51
CA ALA A 44 -8.39 6.28 -8.63
C ALA A 44 -9.35 7.31 -9.22
N THR A 45 -9.30 8.55 -8.74
CA THR A 45 -10.09 9.68 -9.28
C THR A 45 -9.32 10.51 -10.30
N SER A 46 -8.05 10.17 -10.52
CA SER A 46 -7.18 10.82 -11.51
C SER A 46 -6.18 9.85 -12.11
N VAL A 47 -5.68 10.19 -13.31
CA VAL A 47 -4.62 9.42 -13.97
C VAL A 47 -3.31 9.46 -13.17
N ALA A 48 -3.01 10.57 -12.49
CA ALA A 48 -1.81 10.68 -11.65
C ALA A 48 -1.87 9.69 -10.49
N GLN A 49 -3.01 9.62 -9.81
CA GLN A 49 -3.23 8.65 -8.73
C GLN A 49 -3.19 7.21 -9.26
N LEU A 50 -3.79 6.93 -10.43
CA LEU A 50 -3.70 5.61 -11.05
C LEU A 50 -2.23 5.21 -11.28
N LYS A 51 -1.41 6.12 -11.81
CA LYS A 51 0.03 5.89 -12.03
C LYS A 51 0.80 5.66 -10.73
N GLU A 52 0.49 6.41 -9.67
CA GLU A 52 1.04 6.15 -8.35
C GLU A 52 0.68 4.73 -7.87
N LEU A 53 -0.60 4.35 -7.90
CA LEU A 53 -1.05 3.03 -7.43
C LEU A 53 -0.41 1.87 -8.20
N MET A 54 -0.16 2.03 -9.51
CA MET A 54 0.53 1.02 -10.31
C MET A 54 1.95 0.71 -9.81
N GLY A 55 2.63 1.66 -9.15
CA GLY A 55 3.94 1.43 -8.55
C GLY A 55 3.94 0.34 -7.46
N ALA A 56 2.78 -0.07 -6.95
CA ALA A 56 2.66 -1.20 -6.02
C ALA A 56 3.16 -2.53 -6.61
N MET A 57 3.16 -2.67 -7.94
CA MET A 57 3.63 -3.89 -8.62
C MET A 57 5.16 -4.07 -8.52
N ASP A 58 5.89 -2.98 -8.27
CA ASP A 58 7.35 -2.99 -8.14
C ASP A 58 7.80 -3.09 -6.67
N VAL A 59 6.85 -3.08 -5.72
CA VAL A 59 7.13 -3.18 -4.29
C VAL A 59 7.21 -4.65 -3.90
N GLY A 60 8.31 -5.03 -3.25
CA GLY A 60 8.51 -6.40 -2.76
C GLY A 60 7.60 -6.76 -1.58
N PRO A 61 7.73 -7.98 -1.04
CA PRO A 61 7.02 -8.37 0.17
C PRO A 61 7.32 -7.40 1.32
N LEU A 62 6.27 -6.95 2.03
CA LEU A 62 6.42 -6.22 3.29
C LEU A 62 6.86 -7.22 4.39
N SER A 63 8.00 -6.98 5.01
CA SER A 63 8.55 -7.73 6.14
C SER A 63 8.38 -6.98 7.45
#